data_AF-A0A503THW6-F1
#
_entry.id   AF-A0A503THW6-F1
#
_cell.length_a   1.000
_cell.length_b   1.000
_cell.length_c   1.000
_cell.angle_alpha   90.00
_cell.angle_beta   90.00
_cell.angle_gamma   90.00
#
_symmetry.space_group_name_H-M   'P 1'
#
loop_
_entity.id
_entity.type
_entity.pdbx_description
1 polymer ?
#
loop_
_entity_poly.entity_id
_entity_poly.type
_entity_poly.pdbx_seq_one_letter_code
_entity_poly.pdbx_strand_id
1 'polypeptide(L)'
;MRRAAIEQQDRYMVERQRQFRAAADIVTDAWMRFQEVVAVAVIGSVAKPLWKEVPRFSEFRRSRIEVWHECGDLDLALWLDSQQRLGELRRAGALALREAFEKGMGISVADHQLDVFLIEPGSDIYLGRLCKFSQCPKQKIDCMVPGCGEVAFNKRIAEFPPHADLLAPAEGAMLYRRGVGRVRSALDLPQTR
;
A
#
# COMPACT_ATOMS: atom_id res chain seq x y z
N MET A 1 25.25 -9.20 20.27
CA MET A 1 24.93 -8.22 19.21
C MET A 1 24.94 -6.82 19.82
N ARG A 2 25.48 -5.80 19.16
CA ARG A 2 25.69 -4.47 19.78
C ARG A 2 24.35 -3.72 19.85
N ARG A 3 24.01 -3.14 21.02
CA ARG A 3 22.82 -2.30 21.25
C ARG A 3 22.57 -1.26 20.15
N ALA A 4 23.63 -0.67 19.63
CA ALA A 4 23.58 0.27 18.50
C ALA A 4 22.95 -0.30 17.22
N ALA A 5 23.11 -1.60 16.94
CA ALA A 5 22.52 -2.25 15.76
C ALA A 5 20.99 -2.40 15.91
N ILE A 6 20.51 -2.69 17.13
CA ILE A 6 19.08 -2.75 17.44
C ILE A 6 18.45 -1.35 17.29
N GLU A 7 19.09 -0.33 17.87
CA GLU A 7 18.64 1.07 17.77
C GLU A 7 18.67 1.60 16.32
N GLN A 8 19.65 1.16 15.52
CA GLN A 8 19.70 1.48 14.09
C GLN A 8 18.55 0.81 13.33
N GLN A 9 18.30 -0.47 13.59
CA GLN A 9 17.20 -1.22 12.98
C GLN A 9 15.83 -0.62 13.34
N ASP A 10 15.64 -0.24 14.60
CA ASP A 10 14.40 0.38 15.06
C ASP A 10 14.18 1.74 14.38
N ARG A 11 15.21 2.60 14.32
CA ARG A 11 15.13 3.89 13.61
C ARG A 11 14.80 3.71 12.13
N TYR A 12 15.40 2.69 11.50
CA TYR A 12 15.12 2.36 10.11
C TYR A 12 13.65 2.00 9.90
N MET A 13 13.05 1.18 10.78
CA MET A 13 11.64 0.78 10.66
C MET A 13 10.68 1.95 10.87
N VAL A 14 10.97 2.83 11.82
CA VAL A 14 10.19 4.06 12.04
C VAL A 14 10.21 4.95 10.79
N GLU A 15 11.39 5.20 10.24
CA GLU A 15 11.53 6.03 9.04
C GLU A 15 10.88 5.36 7.81
N ARG A 16 11.02 4.04 7.66
CA ARG A 16 10.41 3.30 6.55
C ARG A 16 8.88 3.37 6.60
N GLN A 17 8.26 3.18 7.78
CA GLN A 17 6.82 3.34 7.94
C GLN A 17 6.38 4.78 7.62
N ARG A 18 7.13 5.78 8.09
CA ARG A 18 6.87 7.19 7.81
C ARG A 18 6.91 7.48 6.30
N GLN A 19 7.90 6.94 5.58
CA GLN A 19 8.01 7.10 4.12
C GLN A 19 6.83 6.46 3.38
N PHE A 20 6.39 5.26 3.79
CA PHE A 20 5.20 4.65 3.20
C PHE A 20 3.92 5.43 3.49
N ARG A 21 3.75 5.96 4.71
CA ARG A 21 2.61 6.80 5.04
C ARG A 21 2.60 8.10 4.22
N ALA A 22 3.74 8.75 4.07
CA ALA A 22 3.87 9.92 3.19
C ALA A 22 3.57 9.57 1.71
N ALA A 23 4.04 8.42 1.23
CA ALA A 23 3.73 7.92 -0.11
C ALA A 23 2.23 7.66 -0.30
N ALA A 24 1.56 7.09 0.70
CA ALA A 24 0.11 6.87 0.68
C ALA A 24 -0.66 8.18 0.50
N ASP A 25 -0.20 9.23 1.19
CA ASP A 25 -0.81 10.55 1.09
C ASP A 25 -0.72 11.14 -0.33
N ILE A 26 0.46 11.05 -0.94
CA ILE A 26 0.73 11.55 -2.29
C ILE A 26 -0.05 10.79 -3.35
N VAL A 27 -0.06 9.46 -3.27
CA VAL A 27 -0.81 8.62 -4.21
C VAL A 27 -2.31 8.89 -4.09
N THR A 28 -2.80 9.07 -2.86
CA THR A 28 -4.19 9.45 -2.61
C THR A 28 -4.50 10.79 -3.26
N ASP A 29 -3.67 11.82 -3.09
CA ASP A 29 -3.89 13.14 -3.72
C ASP A 29 -3.94 13.07 -5.25
N ALA A 30 -3.13 12.19 -5.85
CA ALA A 30 -3.15 11.96 -7.30
C ALA A 30 -4.45 11.28 -7.75
N TRP A 31 -4.96 10.31 -6.97
CA TRP A 31 -6.16 9.55 -7.30
C TRP A 31 -7.46 10.29 -7.01
N MET A 32 -7.49 11.24 -6.06
CA MET A 32 -8.68 12.05 -5.73
C MET A 32 -9.25 12.84 -6.92
N ARG A 33 -8.48 12.97 -8.01
CA ARG A 33 -8.88 13.65 -9.25
C ARG A 33 -9.71 12.77 -10.19
N PHE A 34 -9.77 11.47 -9.93
CA PHE A 34 -10.52 10.50 -10.72
C PHE A 34 -11.92 10.36 -10.14
N GLN A 35 -12.94 10.60 -10.96
CA GLN A 35 -14.32 10.57 -10.50
C GLN A 35 -14.73 9.19 -10.00
N GLU A 36 -14.18 8.14 -10.60
CA GLU A 36 -14.45 6.74 -10.26
C GLU A 36 -13.91 6.31 -8.88
N VAL A 37 -13.02 7.12 -8.28
CA VAL A 37 -12.45 6.84 -6.95
C VAL A 37 -13.46 7.21 -5.87
N VAL A 38 -13.96 6.19 -5.18
CA VAL A 38 -14.95 6.34 -4.11
C VAL A 38 -14.28 6.54 -2.76
N ALA A 39 -13.25 5.76 -2.46
CA ALA A 39 -12.53 5.83 -1.20
C ALA A 39 -11.11 5.27 -1.31
N VAL A 40 -10.22 5.74 -0.44
CA VAL A 40 -8.83 5.24 -0.32
C VAL A 40 -8.50 5.06 1.15
N ALA A 41 -7.97 3.90 1.53
CA ALA A 41 -7.49 3.62 2.87
C ALA A 41 -6.12 2.94 2.84
N VAL A 42 -5.30 3.19 3.87
CA VAL A 42 -4.10 2.38 4.11
C VAL A 42 -4.53 1.09 4.81
N ILE A 43 -4.00 -0.04 4.35
CA ILE A 43 -4.21 -1.34 4.99
C ILE A 43 -2.83 -1.99 5.25
N GLY A 44 -2.81 -3.29 5.54
CA GLY A 44 -1.55 -4.02 5.75
C GLY A 44 -0.80 -3.57 7.01
N SER A 45 0.53 -3.75 7.02
CA SER A 45 1.37 -3.42 8.17
C SER A 45 1.52 -1.92 8.40
N VAL A 46 1.54 -1.13 7.32
CA VAL A 46 1.73 0.34 7.37
C VAL A 46 0.59 1.05 8.10
N ALA A 47 -0.62 0.51 8.03
CA ALA A 47 -1.80 1.02 8.74
C ALA A 47 -1.74 0.82 10.26
N LYS A 48 -0.94 -0.14 10.74
CA LYS A 48 -0.89 -0.51 12.15
C LYS A 48 0.20 0.27 12.89
N PRO A 49 0.05 0.52 14.20
CA PRO A 49 1.14 1.05 15.02
C PRO A 49 2.28 0.03 15.07
N LEU A 50 3.53 0.48 15.12
CA LEU A 50 4.67 -0.41 15.30
C LEU A 50 4.57 -1.14 16.65
N TRP A 51 4.86 -2.43 16.64
CA TRP A 51 4.96 -3.29 17.83
C TRP A 51 6.28 -4.06 17.75
N LYS A 52 6.79 -4.47 18.91
CA LYS A 52 8.02 -5.25 19.03
C LYS A 52 7.75 -6.71 18.66
N GLU A 53 8.55 -7.25 17.75
CA GLU A 53 8.51 -8.66 17.36
C GLU A 53 9.91 -9.21 17.11
N VAL A 54 10.05 -10.53 17.22
CA VAL A 54 11.27 -11.21 16.76
C VAL A 54 11.19 -11.29 15.23
N PRO A 55 12.10 -10.64 14.50
CA PRO A 55 11.97 -10.51 13.06
C PRO A 55 12.21 -11.84 12.35
N ARG A 56 11.71 -11.96 11.13
CA ARG A 56 11.80 -13.22 10.35
C ARG A 56 13.21 -13.53 9.87
N PHE A 57 14.07 -12.51 9.71
CA PHE A 57 15.43 -12.66 9.19
C PHE A 57 16.45 -13.09 10.26
N SER A 58 17.48 -13.80 9.81
CA SER A 58 18.31 -14.69 10.64
C SER A 58 19.16 -13.98 11.70
N GLU A 59 19.53 -12.73 11.49
CA GLU A 59 20.46 -11.99 12.36
C GLU A 59 19.92 -11.82 13.79
N PHE A 60 18.70 -11.28 13.94
CA PHE A 60 18.08 -11.03 15.26
C PHE A 60 17.27 -12.23 15.77
N ARG A 61 16.72 -13.05 14.85
CA ARG A 61 15.94 -14.24 15.19
C ARG A 61 16.72 -15.23 16.05
N ARG A 62 17.98 -15.49 15.72
CA ARG A 62 18.85 -16.44 16.45
C ARG A 62 19.07 -16.02 17.91
N SER A 63 19.04 -14.73 18.18
CA SER A 63 19.23 -14.17 19.53
C SER A 63 17.90 -13.83 20.22
N ARG A 64 16.74 -14.13 19.61
CA ARG A 64 15.39 -13.74 20.08
C ARG A 64 15.28 -12.26 20.43
N ILE A 65 15.97 -11.40 19.68
CA ILE A 65 15.95 -9.95 19.89
C ILE A 65 14.71 -9.38 19.22
N GLU A 66 13.96 -8.58 19.98
CA GLU A 66 12.79 -7.89 19.47
C GLU A 66 13.18 -6.55 18.84
N VAL A 67 12.70 -6.32 17.62
CA VAL A 67 12.79 -5.05 16.89
C VAL A 67 11.39 -4.64 16.46
N TRP A 68 11.22 -3.42 15.95
CA TRP A 68 9.93 -3.05 15.34
C TRP A 68 9.59 -3.98 14.16
N HIS A 69 8.31 -4.34 14.05
CA HIS A 69 7.83 -5.15 12.93
C HIS A 69 8.16 -4.52 11.58
N GLU A 70 8.31 -5.37 10.57
CA GLU A 70 8.68 -4.93 9.23
C GLU A 70 7.49 -4.39 8.44
N CYS A 71 7.66 -3.21 7.83
CA CYS A 71 6.82 -2.72 6.75
C CYS A 71 7.53 -2.96 5.41
N GLY A 72 7.08 -3.96 4.64
CA GLY A 72 7.73 -4.37 3.38
C GLY A 72 7.30 -3.53 2.18
N ASP A 73 5.99 -3.34 2.08
CA ASP A 73 5.24 -2.67 1.02
C ASP A 73 4.20 -1.71 1.61
N LEU A 74 3.63 -0.89 0.73
CA LEU A 74 2.49 -0.03 1.04
C LEU A 74 1.24 -0.66 0.43
N ASP A 75 0.41 -1.24 1.29
CA ASP A 75 -0.89 -1.75 0.90
C ASP A 75 -1.97 -0.64 0.98
N LEU A 76 -2.64 -0.38 -0.13
CA LEU A 76 -3.80 0.52 -0.20
C LEU A 76 -5.06 -0.24 -0.61
N ALA A 77 -6.17 0.02 0.08
CA ALA A 77 -7.49 -0.34 -0.41
C ALA A 77 -8.07 0.83 -1.21
N LEU A 78 -8.52 0.56 -2.43
CA LEU A 78 -9.05 1.52 -3.38
C LEU A 78 -10.45 1.08 -3.82
N TRP A 79 -11.48 1.81 -3.38
CA TRP A 79 -12.85 1.57 -3.78
C TRP A 79 -13.14 2.30 -5.09
N LEU A 80 -13.64 1.58 -6.08
CA LEU A 80 -13.91 2.10 -7.43
C LEU A 80 -15.30 1.69 -7.91
N ASP A 81 -16.09 2.66 -8.39
CA ASP A 81 -17.35 2.33 -9.07
C ASP A 81 -17.17 1.98 -10.56
N SER A 82 -15.97 2.21 -11.10
CA SER A 82 -15.58 1.80 -12.46
C SER A 82 -14.09 1.43 -12.53
N GLN A 83 -13.78 0.38 -13.31
CA GLN A 83 -12.41 -0.10 -13.53
C GLN A 83 -11.85 0.27 -14.93
N GLN A 84 -12.52 1.14 -15.68
CA GLN A 84 -12.15 1.43 -17.08
C GLN A 84 -10.78 2.14 -17.21
N ARG A 85 -10.35 2.89 -16.19
CA ARG A 85 -9.16 3.75 -16.23
C ARG A 85 -8.06 3.31 -15.26
N LEU A 86 -8.03 2.02 -14.88
CA LEU A 86 -6.99 1.47 -14.01
C LEU A 86 -5.56 1.78 -14.51
N GLY A 87 -5.33 1.70 -15.82
CA GLY A 87 -4.03 2.07 -16.42
C GLY A 87 -3.64 3.54 -16.20
N GLU A 88 -4.61 4.46 -16.16
CA GLU A 88 -4.38 5.88 -15.85
C GLU A 88 -4.14 6.09 -14.36
N LEU A 89 -4.94 5.46 -13.48
CA LEU A 89 -4.73 5.49 -12.03
C LEU A 89 -3.32 5.01 -11.65
N ARG A 90 -2.88 3.90 -12.24
CA ARG A 90 -1.51 3.38 -12.07
C ARG A 90 -0.46 4.40 -12.46
N ARG A 91 -0.61 5.02 -13.65
CA ARG A 91 0.32 6.05 -14.13
C ARG A 91 0.35 7.27 -13.22
N ALA A 92 -0.82 7.73 -12.75
CA ALA A 92 -0.94 8.88 -11.86
C ALA A 92 -0.21 8.62 -10.53
N GLY A 93 -0.40 7.45 -9.92
CA GLY A 93 0.29 7.07 -8.69
C GLY A 93 1.82 7.00 -8.88
N ALA A 94 2.29 6.31 -9.93
CA ALA A 94 3.71 6.20 -10.23
C ALA A 94 4.37 7.57 -10.53
N LEU A 95 3.69 8.42 -11.29
CA LEU A 95 4.15 9.77 -11.60
C LEU A 95 4.25 10.62 -10.33
N ALA A 96 3.23 10.60 -9.47
CA ALA A 96 3.20 11.37 -8.24
C ALA A 96 4.34 10.97 -7.28
N LEU A 97 4.62 9.67 -7.14
CA LEU A 97 5.75 9.18 -6.34
C LEU A 97 7.10 9.64 -6.92
N ARG A 98 7.27 9.55 -8.24
CA ARG A 98 8.49 10.02 -8.91
C ARG A 98 8.70 11.52 -8.71
N GLU A 99 7.67 12.33 -8.92
CA GLU A 99 7.76 13.78 -8.73
C GLU A 99 8.09 14.15 -7.28
N ALA A 100 7.54 13.43 -6.30
CA ALA A 100 7.83 13.66 -4.89
C ALA A 100 9.30 13.32 -4.54
N PHE A 101 9.84 12.25 -5.12
CA PHE A 101 11.26 11.92 -5.00
C PHE A 101 12.14 13.00 -5.62
N GLU A 102 11.84 13.42 -6.86
CA GLU A 102 12.59 14.46 -7.58
C GLU A 102 12.57 15.82 -6.85
N LYS A 103 11.47 16.14 -6.15
CA LYS A 103 11.34 17.35 -5.32
C LYS A 103 12.04 17.25 -3.96
N GLY A 104 12.65 16.12 -3.64
CA GLY A 104 13.37 15.93 -2.37
C GLY A 104 12.46 15.85 -1.15
N MET A 105 11.21 15.38 -1.30
CA MET A 105 10.25 15.26 -0.18
C MET A 105 10.59 14.14 0.83
N GLY A 106 11.79 13.55 0.75
CA GLY A 106 12.26 12.51 1.66
C GLY A 106 11.61 11.14 1.46
N ILE A 107 10.99 10.89 0.31
CA ILE A 107 10.27 9.64 0.01
C ILE A 107 11.08 8.82 -0.99
N SER A 108 11.47 7.61 -0.59
CA SER A 108 12.20 6.65 -1.44
C SER A 108 11.35 5.43 -1.80
N VAL A 109 10.03 5.59 -1.88
CA VAL A 109 9.10 4.50 -2.19
C VAL A 109 9.00 4.32 -3.70
N ALA A 110 9.39 3.15 -4.18
CA ALA A 110 9.26 2.79 -5.59
C ALA A 110 7.83 2.30 -5.90
N ASP A 111 7.42 2.46 -7.16
CA ASP A 111 6.10 2.07 -7.66
C ASP A 111 5.78 0.58 -7.44
N HIS A 112 6.79 -0.29 -7.50
CA HIS A 112 6.61 -1.73 -7.28
C HIS A 112 6.42 -2.13 -5.81
N GLN A 113 6.60 -1.19 -4.88
CA GLN A 113 6.31 -1.34 -3.45
C GLN A 113 4.90 -0.87 -3.09
N LEU A 114 4.14 -0.36 -4.07
CA LEU A 114 2.74 0.02 -3.92
C LEU A 114 1.86 -1.15 -4.36
N ASP A 115 1.17 -1.76 -3.40
CA ASP A 115 0.24 -2.85 -3.62
C ASP A 115 -1.19 -2.34 -3.39
N VAL A 116 -1.99 -2.28 -4.46
CA VAL A 116 -3.33 -1.65 -4.43
C VAL A 116 -4.39 -2.71 -4.61
N PHE A 117 -5.25 -2.85 -3.61
CA PHE A 117 -6.40 -3.74 -3.59
C PHE A 117 -7.61 -3.00 -4.13
N LEU A 118 -8.21 -3.54 -5.19
CA LEU A 118 -9.40 -2.98 -5.83
C LEU A 118 -10.64 -3.56 -5.13
N ILE A 119 -11.50 -2.69 -4.63
CA ILE A 119 -12.67 -3.07 -3.82
C ILE A 119 -13.94 -2.50 -4.45
N GLU A 120 -15.01 -3.29 -4.47
CA GLU A 120 -16.34 -2.85 -4.88
C GLU A 120 -16.99 -1.97 -3.78
N PRO A 121 -17.46 -0.75 -4.12
CA PRO A 121 -18.17 0.11 -3.20
C PRO A 121 -19.45 -0.53 -2.63
N GLY A 122 -19.63 -0.44 -1.32
CA GLY A 122 -20.85 -0.85 -0.61
C GLY A 122 -20.91 -2.34 -0.25
N SER A 123 -20.32 -3.22 -1.04
CA SER A 123 -20.24 -4.66 -0.75
C SER A 123 -18.91 -5.10 -0.14
N ASP A 124 -17.87 -4.25 -0.26
CA ASP A 124 -16.48 -4.54 0.13
C ASP A 124 -15.90 -5.79 -0.54
N ILE A 125 -16.46 -6.19 -1.68
CA ILE A 125 -15.99 -7.33 -2.45
C ILE A 125 -14.62 -7.01 -3.07
N TYR A 126 -13.66 -7.89 -2.87
CA TYR A 126 -12.35 -7.82 -3.50
C TYR A 126 -12.42 -8.14 -5.00
N LEU A 127 -12.02 -7.19 -5.83
CA LEU A 127 -12.08 -7.27 -7.30
C LEU A 127 -10.75 -7.71 -7.93
N GLY A 128 -9.64 -7.54 -7.22
CA GLY A 128 -8.29 -7.86 -7.70
C GLY A 128 -7.27 -6.82 -7.23
N ARG A 129 -6.09 -6.77 -7.87
CA ARG A 129 -5.07 -5.75 -7.59
C ARG A 129 -4.82 -4.85 -8.78
N LEU A 130 -4.48 -3.59 -8.53
CA LEU A 130 -3.97 -2.73 -9.59
C LEU A 130 -2.63 -3.28 -10.08
N CYS A 131 -2.54 -3.58 -11.37
CA CYS A 131 -1.32 -4.12 -11.95
C CYS A 131 -0.21 -3.07 -11.97
N LYS A 132 0.98 -3.41 -11.46
CA LYS A 132 2.16 -2.53 -11.49
C LYS A 132 2.85 -2.44 -12.86
N PHE A 133 2.61 -3.39 -13.76
CA PHE A 133 3.26 -3.38 -15.08
C PHE A 133 2.81 -2.19 -15.92
N SER A 134 3.70 -1.71 -16.79
CA SER A 134 3.42 -0.60 -17.70
C SER A 134 2.49 -0.95 -18.87
N GLN A 135 2.24 -2.25 -19.09
CA GLN A 135 1.43 -2.80 -20.17
C GLN A 135 0.61 -3.98 -19.63
N CYS A 136 -0.63 -4.12 -20.10
CA CYS A 136 -1.51 -5.23 -19.74
C CYS A 136 -2.12 -5.85 -21.01
N PRO A 137 -1.90 -7.17 -21.27
CA PRO A 137 -1.01 -8.07 -20.53
C PRO A 137 0.48 -7.76 -20.82
N LYS A 138 1.36 -8.06 -19.85
CA LYS A 138 2.83 -7.95 -20.02
C LYS A 138 3.48 -9.25 -20.52
N GLN A 139 2.69 -10.32 -20.68
CA GLN A 139 3.15 -11.66 -21.04
C GLN A 139 4.19 -12.23 -20.05
N LYS A 140 4.01 -11.93 -18.77
CA LYS A 140 4.79 -12.54 -17.66
C LYS A 140 4.00 -13.68 -17.03
N ILE A 141 4.67 -14.52 -16.24
CA ILE A 141 4.03 -15.63 -15.51
C ILE A 141 2.83 -15.16 -14.67
N ASP A 142 2.97 -14.01 -14.01
CA ASP A 142 1.91 -13.31 -13.30
C ASP A 142 0.66 -13.01 -14.15
N CYS A 143 0.79 -12.85 -15.47
CA CYS A 143 -0.33 -12.58 -16.37
C CYS A 143 -1.07 -13.84 -16.82
N MET A 144 -0.53 -15.04 -16.54
CA MET A 144 -1.12 -16.30 -16.96
C MET A 144 -2.19 -16.82 -15.97
N VAL A 145 -2.44 -16.10 -14.87
CA VAL A 145 -3.55 -16.42 -13.96
C VAL A 145 -4.88 -16.25 -14.71
N PRO A 146 -5.78 -17.26 -14.68
CA PRO A 146 -7.09 -17.15 -15.33
C PRO A 146 -7.84 -15.87 -14.91
N GLY A 147 -8.41 -15.18 -15.90
CA GLY A 147 -9.10 -13.90 -15.72
C GLY A 147 -8.20 -12.69 -15.49
N CYS A 148 -6.87 -12.83 -15.43
CA CYS A 148 -5.97 -11.69 -15.30
C CYS A 148 -6.03 -10.81 -16.55
N GLY A 149 -6.30 -9.52 -16.36
CA GLY A 149 -6.36 -8.56 -17.47
C GLY A 149 -7.63 -8.63 -18.32
N GLU A 150 -8.65 -9.43 -17.97
CA GLU A 150 -9.98 -9.35 -18.58
C GLU A 150 -10.52 -7.91 -18.49
N VAL A 151 -10.32 -7.29 -17.34
CA VAL A 151 -10.32 -5.83 -17.20
C VAL A 151 -8.87 -5.37 -17.25
N ALA A 152 -8.54 -4.50 -18.21
CA ALA A 152 -7.17 -4.03 -18.40
C ALA A 152 -6.60 -3.42 -17.11
N PHE A 153 -5.40 -3.87 -16.72
CA PHE A 153 -4.71 -3.52 -15.47
C PHE A 153 -5.37 -3.98 -14.16
N ASN A 154 -6.45 -4.77 -14.20
CA ASN A 154 -6.86 -5.57 -13.04
C ASN A 154 -6.06 -6.89 -13.04
N LYS A 155 -5.14 -7.01 -12.08
CA LYS A 155 -4.33 -8.21 -11.85
C LYS A 155 -5.10 -9.17 -10.95
N ARG A 156 -5.23 -10.42 -11.41
CA ARG A 156 -5.68 -11.53 -10.56
C ARG A 156 -4.47 -12.16 -9.89
N ILE A 157 -4.58 -12.44 -8.60
CA ILE A 157 -3.58 -13.18 -7.84
C ILE A 157 -4.12 -14.60 -7.67
N ALA A 158 -3.37 -15.58 -8.15
CA ALA A 158 -3.75 -16.99 -8.01
C ALA A 158 -3.88 -17.34 -6.52
N GLU A 159 -4.95 -18.06 -6.19
CA GLU A 159 -5.15 -18.63 -4.84
C GLU A 159 -5.06 -17.59 -3.72
N PHE A 160 -5.49 -16.35 -3.97
CA PHE A 160 -5.56 -15.31 -2.95
C PHE A 160 -6.96 -15.24 -2.34
N PRO A 161 -7.21 -15.88 -1.18
CA PRO A 161 -8.39 -15.61 -0.39
C PRO A 161 -8.18 -14.27 0.33
N PRO A 162 -8.98 -13.22 0.04
CA PRO A 162 -8.96 -12.03 0.89
C PRO A 162 -9.35 -12.47 2.32
N HIS A 163 -8.45 -12.28 3.28
CA HIS A 163 -8.77 -12.57 4.67
C HIS A 163 -9.92 -11.69 5.14
N ALA A 164 -10.76 -12.19 6.05
CA ALA A 164 -11.93 -11.47 6.53
C ALA A 164 -11.57 -10.12 7.19
N ASP A 165 -10.34 -9.98 7.68
CA ASP A 165 -9.82 -8.78 8.33
C ASP A 165 -8.98 -7.89 7.39
N LEU A 166 -8.91 -8.18 6.08
CA LEU A 166 -8.14 -7.40 5.11
C LEU A 166 -8.44 -5.90 5.19
N LEU A 167 -9.72 -5.57 5.35
CA LEU A 167 -10.23 -4.20 5.41
C LEU A 167 -10.44 -3.70 6.85
N ALA A 168 -10.18 -4.51 7.88
CA ALA A 168 -10.32 -4.09 9.26
C ALA A 168 -9.54 -2.79 9.59
N PRO A 169 -8.30 -2.56 9.05
CA PRO A 169 -7.61 -1.30 9.26
C PRO A 169 -8.30 -0.09 8.63
N ALA A 170 -9.12 -0.27 7.59
CA ALA A 170 -9.70 0.84 6.82
C ALA A 170 -10.65 1.71 7.66
N GLU A 171 -11.24 1.18 8.73
CA GLU A 171 -12.08 1.93 9.65
C GLU A 171 -11.30 3.08 10.32
N GLY A 172 -10.06 2.82 10.72
CA GLY A 172 -9.15 3.79 11.35
C GLY A 172 -8.15 4.47 10.40
N ALA A 173 -7.96 3.92 9.20
CA ALA A 173 -6.93 4.35 8.26
C ALA A 173 -7.47 4.83 6.90
N MET A 174 -8.74 5.22 6.85
CA MET A 174 -9.36 5.87 5.70
C MET A 174 -8.71 7.24 5.43
N LEU A 175 -8.15 7.45 4.24
CA LEU A 175 -7.51 8.70 3.83
C LEU A 175 -8.45 9.61 3.06
N TYR A 176 -9.30 9.05 2.21
CA TYR A 176 -10.19 9.80 1.32
C TYR A 176 -11.55 9.14 1.19
N ARG A 177 -12.61 9.96 1.10
CA ARG A 177 -13.95 9.55 0.66
C ARG A 177 -14.53 10.57 -0.31
N ARG A 178 -15.07 10.11 -1.42
CA ARG A 178 -15.77 10.95 -2.39
C ARG A 178 -16.97 11.63 -1.73
N GLY A 179 -17.18 12.91 -2.06
CA GLY A 179 -18.18 13.77 -1.42
C GLY A 179 -17.76 14.35 -0.06
N VAL A 180 -16.77 13.77 0.63
CA VAL A 180 -16.18 14.31 1.86
C VAL A 180 -14.84 15.00 1.59
N GLY A 181 -14.05 14.47 0.65
CA GLY A 181 -12.69 14.91 0.38
C GLY A 181 -11.67 14.14 1.22
N ARG A 182 -10.56 14.80 1.54
CA ARG A 182 -9.52 14.22 2.40
C ARG A 182 -10.05 14.06 3.82
N VAL A 183 -9.95 12.86 4.36
CA VAL A 183 -10.41 12.53 5.73
C VAL A 183 -9.28 12.69 6.75
N ARG A 184 -8.04 12.33 6.38
CA ARG A 184 -6.82 12.49 7.20
C ARG A 184 -5.55 12.29 6.38
N SER A 185 -4.40 12.58 6.98
CA SER A 185 -3.11 12.10 6.51
C SER A 185 -2.80 10.73 7.10
N ALA A 186 -2.12 9.88 6.34
CA ALA A 186 -1.57 8.62 6.84
C ALA A 186 -0.46 8.84 7.88
N LEU A 187 0.20 10.01 7.87
CA LEU A 187 1.19 10.38 8.87
C LEU A 187 0.57 10.57 10.27
N ASP A 188 -0.73 10.87 10.34
CA ASP A 188 -1.47 11.04 11.60
C ASP A 188 -1.90 9.70 12.22
N LEU A 189 -1.65 8.57 11.56
CA LEU A 189 -1.96 7.25 12.12
C LEU A 189 -1.08 6.96 13.34
N PRO A 190 -1.58 6.23 14.35
CA PRO A 190 -0.79 5.97 15.55
C PRO A 190 0.52 5.25 15.19
N GLN A 191 1.62 5.73 15.76
CA GLN A 191 2.97 5.34 15.34
C GLN A 191 3.49 4.11 16.09
N THR A 192 3.19 4.00 17.38
CA THR A 192 3.59 2.88 18.25
C THR A 192 2.41 2.44 19.10
N ARG A 193 2.40 1.15 19.47
CA ARG A 193 1.42 0.54 20.38
C ARG A 193 1.87 0.62 21.83
#